data_AF-A0A4C1XI07-F1
#
_entry.id   AF-A0A4C1XI07-F1
#
_cell.length_a   1.000
_cell.length_b   1.000
_cell.length_c   1.000
_cell.angle_alpha   90.00
_cell.angle_beta   90.00
_cell.angle_gamma   90.00
#
_symmetry.space_group_name_H-M   'P 1'
#
loop_
_entity.id
_entity.type
_entity.pdbx_description
1 polymer ?
#
loop_
_entity_poly.entity_id
_entity_poly.type
_entity_poly.pdbx_seq_one_letter_code
_entity_poly.pdbx_strand_id
1 'polypeptide(L)'
;MRARMLLLAYNARNSAAAKLVTKALQWRKKGKRGGRRWGRGALNLRIASFASNSERQSFVRCTAEQRLAARRAARAEAREIRMRELERQQREQEDHADKAYDMYTESVGRRGRLAALSPGALHSPRRSSEDSADDGFCLKDLRHELKEVEEKFRKAMILNAQLDNDKAALAYQLELLKDRLEELQEEHAQLQREHKEKCSAYERLRREHASLEREVTAARDAVRARDTAAQAAGFAFVEAGVEPCDEEMAPGEACGSVPALALVSRESEQLLNDAGEGTLDVRLQNILNQKLGLESEVRKLKLQLNEERAARHNGVAHAHDHEYENELETLRKCVSEAKARAARAEAEAALQGAAVARLEAQVSRLRARQDHQDEHEEQLKQERRRLQREAREALNRVEELETENSHLTKRLDKLKNAKSALLKEL
;
A
#
# COMPACT_ATOMS: atom_id res chain seq x y z
N MET A 1 -35.54 48.44 70.78
CA MET A 1 -35.31 47.02 70.41
C MET A 1 -34.61 46.80 69.06
N ARG A 2 -34.66 47.71 68.07
CA ARG A 2 -34.05 47.49 66.73
C ARG A 2 -32.51 47.51 66.68
N ALA A 3 -31.83 48.25 67.56
CA ALA A 3 -30.36 48.36 67.53
C ALA A 3 -29.62 47.07 67.99
N ARG A 4 -30.22 46.26 68.88
CA ARG A 4 -29.61 45.00 69.36
C ARG A 4 -29.65 43.88 68.32
N MET A 5 -30.64 43.87 67.42
CA MET A 5 -30.73 42.84 66.37
C MET A 5 -29.65 43.00 65.28
N LEU A 6 -29.31 44.23 64.90
CA LEU A 6 -28.30 44.47 63.84
C LEU A 6 -26.89 44.08 64.28
N LEU A 7 -26.55 44.31 65.56
CA LEU A 7 -25.26 43.93 66.13
C LEU A 7 -25.09 42.40 66.26
N LEU A 8 -26.17 41.68 66.59
CA LEU A 8 -26.16 40.21 66.62
C LEU A 8 -26.03 39.61 65.21
N ALA A 9 -26.70 40.18 64.21
CA ALA A 9 -26.60 39.72 62.82
C ALA A 9 -25.21 39.98 62.20
N TYR A 10 -24.57 41.11 62.54
CA TYR A 10 -23.23 41.45 62.09
C TYR A 10 -22.16 40.53 62.71
N ASN A 11 -22.27 40.23 64.00
CA ASN A 11 -21.35 39.31 64.69
C ASN A 11 -21.49 37.85 64.22
N ALA A 12 -22.71 37.40 63.89
CA ALA A 12 -22.93 36.06 63.37
C ALA A 12 -22.32 35.86 61.96
N ARG A 13 -22.41 36.86 61.08
CA ARG A 13 -21.83 36.81 59.73
C ARG A 13 -20.29 36.82 59.75
N ASN A 14 -19.67 37.60 60.63
CA ASN A 14 -18.21 37.61 60.79
C ASN A 14 -17.68 36.28 61.37
N SER A 15 -18.41 35.62 62.27
CA SER A 15 -18.03 34.30 62.79
C SER A 15 -18.05 33.20 61.71
N ALA A 16 -19.03 33.22 60.81
CA ALA A 16 -19.15 32.25 59.73
C ALA A 16 -18.07 32.42 58.66
N ALA A 17 -17.76 33.67 58.28
CA ALA A 17 -16.69 33.97 57.33
C ALA A 17 -15.31 33.56 57.87
N ALA A 18 -15.01 33.83 59.14
CA ALA A 18 -13.75 33.44 59.77
C ALA A 18 -13.58 31.90 59.86
N LYS A 19 -14.67 31.16 60.07
CA LYS A 19 -14.66 29.68 60.10
C LYS A 19 -14.45 29.06 58.71
N LEU A 20 -14.93 29.69 57.64
CA LEU A 20 -14.69 29.23 56.28
C LEU A 20 -13.25 29.46 55.82
N VAL A 21 -12.66 30.62 56.16
CA VAL A 21 -11.26 30.95 55.82
C VAL A 21 -10.28 30.03 56.54
N THR A 22 -10.53 29.69 57.81
CA THR A 22 -9.69 28.77 58.58
C THR A 22 -9.80 27.32 58.08
N LYS A 23 -10.98 26.86 57.66
CA LYS A 23 -11.16 25.56 57.00
C LYS A 23 -10.44 25.52 55.64
N ALA A 24 -10.56 26.56 54.82
CA ALA A 24 -9.86 26.64 53.53
C ALA A 24 -8.32 26.58 53.68
N LEU A 25 -7.76 27.25 54.70
CA LEU A 25 -6.34 27.19 55.03
C LEU A 25 -5.89 25.80 55.53
N GLN A 26 -6.72 25.09 56.29
CA GLN A 26 -6.44 23.71 56.71
C GLN A 26 -6.39 22.71 55.53
N TRP A 27 -7.30 22.85 54.56
CA TRP A 27 -7.32 22.01 53.36
C TRP A 27 -6.11 22.30 52.45
N ARG A 28 -5.70 23.57 52.34
CA ARG A 28 -4.48 23.97 51.62
C ARG A 28 -3.20 23.41 52.27
N LYS A 29 -3.18 23.24 53.59
CA LYS A 29 -2.04 22.69 54.35
C LYS A 29 -1.97 21.16 54.31
N LYS A 30 -3.11 20.45 54.24
CA LYS A 30 -3.17 18.98 54.03
C LYS A 30 -2.84 18.58 52.57
N GLY A 31 -3.28 19.35 51.58
CA GLY A 31 -3.03 19.05 50.16
C GLY A 31 -1.55 19.13 49.73
N LYS A 32 -0.72 19.94 50.40
CA LYS A 32 0.70 20.11 50.04
C LYS A 32 1.67 19.06 50.60
N ARG A 33 1.24 18.20 51.54
CA ARG A 33 2.10 17.19 52.20
C ARG A 33 1.90 15.75 51.71
N GLY A 34 0.78 15.41 51.07
CA GLY A 34 0.51 14.06 50.57
C GLY A 34 0.88 13.78 49.11
N GLY A 35 1.03 14.82 48.27
CA GLY A 35 1.04 14.64 46.80
C GLY A 35 2.39 14.44 46.12
N ARG A 36 3.53 14.45 46.83
CA ARG A 36 4.85 14.58 46.17
C ARG A 36 5.79 13.39 46.24
N ARG A 37 5.48 12.31 46.98
CA ARG A 37 6.43 11.20 47.15
C ARG A 37 5.98 9.84 46.63
N TRP A 38 4.68 9.63 46.40
CA TRP A 38 4.14 8.33 45.96
C TRP A 38 3.68 8.31 44.49
N GLY A 39 3.56 9.47 43.82
CA GLY A 39 3.11 9.55 42.43
C GLY A 39 4.21 9.34 41.40
N ARG A 40 5.37 9.99 41.56
CA ARG A 40 6.44 9.94 40.54
C ARG A 40 7.23 8.64 40.53
N GLY A 41 7.58 8.09 41.70
CA GLY A 41 8.28 6.80 41.79
C GLY A 41 7.42 5.65 41.28
N ALA A 42 6.16 5.56 41.71
CA ALA A 42 5.25 4.51 41.27
C ALA A 42 4.88 4.63 39.78
N LEU A 43 4.74 5.85 39.26
CA LEU A 43 4.51 6.09 37.83
C LEU A 43 5.75 5.73 37.01
N ASN A 44 6.96 6.10 37.45
CA ASN A 44 8.20 5.72 36.78
C ASN A 44 8.44 4.20 36.81
N LEU A 45 8.13 3.52 37.93
CA LEU A 45 8.20 2.06 38.00
C LEU A 45 7.16 1.40 37.08
N ARG A 46 5.95 1.95 36.96
CA ARG A 46 4.94 1.46 36.01
C ARG A 46 5.39 1.68 34.57
N ILE A 47 5.84 2.87 34.21
CA ILE A 47 6.33 3.19 32.86
C ILE A 47 7.51 2.28 32.51
N ALA A 48 8.48 2.09 33.42
CA ALA A 48 9.60 1.17 33.23
C ALA A 48 9.13 -0.28 33.09
N SER A 49 8.12 -0.71 33.86
CA SER A 49 7.54 -2.06 33.74
C SER A 49 6.78 -2.27 32.43
N PHE A 50 6.08 -1.25 31.91
CA PHE A 50 5.38 -1.29 30.62
C PHE A 50 6.35 -1.28 29.45
N ALA A 51 7.40 -0.45 29.50
CA ALA A 51 8.46 -0.41 28.50
C ALA A 51 9.21 -1.76 28.46
N SER A 52 9.61 -2.28 29.63
CA SER A 52 10.27 -3.58 29.72
C SER A 52 9.36 -4.74 29.26
N ASN A 53 8.04 -4.66 29.49
CA ASN A 53 7.10 -5.66 29.00
C ASN A 53 6.90 -5.57 27.48
N SER A 54 6.87 -4.36 26.91
CA SER A 54 6.82 -4.12 25.47
C SER A 54 8.08 -4.65 24.76
N GLU A 55 9.26 -4.39 25.31
CA GLU A 55 10.54 -4.89 24.80
C GLU A 55 10.64 -6.43 24.89
N ARG A 56 10.12 -7.04 25.96
CA ARG A 56 10.05 -8.50 26.07
C ARG A 56 9.12 -9.10 25.01
N GLN A 57 7.98 -8.47 24.75
CA GLN A 57 7.04 -8.93 23.72
C GLN A 57 7.62 -8.80 22.30
N SER A 58 8.30 -7.69 22.00
CA SER A 58 8.97 -7.51 20.70
C SER A 58 10.14 -8.48 20.50
N PHE A 59 10.91 -8.76 21.55
CA PHE A 59 11.98 -9.76 21.52
C PHE A 59 11.44 -11.19 21.29
N VAL A 60 10.34 -11.57 21.97
CA VAL A 60 9.67 -12.86 21.75
C VAL A 60 9.12 -12.98 20.32
N ARG A 61 8.58 -11.89 19.75
CA ARG A 61 8.12 -11.88 18.36
C ARG A 61 9.28 -12.05 17.37
N CYS A 62 10.34 -11.26 17.52
CA CYS A 62 11.52 -11.30 16.65
C CYS A 62 12.20 -12.68 16.70
N THR A 63 12.32 -13.28 17.88
CA THR A 63 12.89 -14.63 18.03
C THR A 63 11.99 -15.73 17.43
N ALA A 64 10.66 -15.58 17.50
CA ALA A 64 9.73 -16.49 16.84
C ALA A 64 9.78 -16.37 15.30
N GLU A 65 9.89 -15.15 14.77
CA GLU A 65 10.07 -14.88 13.33
C GLU A 65 11.39 -15.46 12.81
N GLN A 66 12.50 -15.24 13.53
CA GLN A 66 13.80 -15.82 13.18
C GLN A 66 13.77 -17.35 13.18
N ARG A 67 13.09 -17.98 14.15
CA ARG A 67 12.91 -19.43 14.19
C ARG A 67 12.09 -19.96 13.02
N LEU A 68 11.05 -19.24 12.60
CA LEU A 68 10.26 -19.62 11.42
C LEU A 68 11.06 -19.43 10.13
N ALA A 69 11.83 -18.35 10.01
CA ALA A 69 12.73 -18.12 8.89
C ALA A 69 13.81 -19.19 8.78
N ALA A 70 14.42 -19.58 9.90
CA ALA A 70 15.40 -20.68 9.94
C ALA A 70 14.78 -22.02 9.53
N ARG A 71 13.53 -22.31 9.93
CA ARG A 71 12.79 -23.50 9.47
C ARG A 71 12.51 -23.46 7.98
N ARG A 72 12.15 -22.30 7.42
CA ARG A 72 11.97 -22.12 5.97
C ARG A 72 13.28 -22.34 5.20
N ALA A 73 14.38 -21.80 5.70
CA ALA A 73 15.70 -22.00 5.11
C ALA A 73 16.12 -23.48 5.16
N ALA A 74 15.98 -24.15 6.30
CA ALA A 74 16.30 -25.58 6.44
C ALA A 74 15.44 -26.47 5.52
N ARG A 75 14.16 -26.14 5.33
CA ARG A 75 13.30 -26.84 4.36
C ARG A 75 13.76 -26.59 2.92
N ALA A 76 14.14 -25.35 2.59
CA ALA A 76 14.67 -25.02 1.26
C ALA A 76 15.99 -25.76 0.97
N GLU A 77 16.91 -25.80 1.93
CA GLU A 77 18.16 -26.57 1.84
C GLU A 77 17.89 -28.08 1.72
N ALA A 78 16.92 -28.61 2.47
CA ALA A 78 16.52 -30.02 2.36
C ALA A 78 15.98 -30.36 0.95
N ARG A 79 15.18 -29.47 0.35
CA ARG A 79 14.72 -29.62 -1.04
C ARG A 79 15.90 -29.61 -2.02
N GLU A 80 16.85 -28.71 -1.82
CA GLU A 80 18.02 -28.58 -2.69
C GLU A 80 18.95 -29.80 -2.61
N ILE A 81 19.20 -30.33 -1.41
CA ILE A 81 19.97 -31.56 -1.20
C ILE A 81 19.28 -32.74 -1.88
N ARG A 82 17.97 -32.86 -1.70
CA ARG A 82 17.19 -33.97 -2.28
C ARG A 82 17.10 -33.90 -3.80
N MET A 83 17.03 -32.70 -4.38
CA MET A 83 17.11 -32.49 -5.83
C MET A 83 18.48 -32.87 -6.40
N ARG A 84 19.57 -32.52 -5.71
CA ARG A 84 20.93 -32.90 -6.12
C ARG A 84 21.15 -34.41 -6.03
N GLU A 85 20.58 -35.07 -5.02
CA GLU A 85 20.65 -36.53 -4.88
C GLU A 85 19.86 -37.25 -5.97
N LEU A 86 18.72 -36.69 -6.34
CA LEU A 86 17.91 -37.11 -7.48
C LEU A 86 18.67 -37.06 -8.82
N GLU A 87 19.27 -35.90 -9.12
CA GLU A 87 20.07 -35.71 -10.33
C GLU A 87 21.26 -36.66 -10.33
N ARG A 88 21.83 -36.93 -9.17
CA ARG A 88 22.91 -37.92 -9.02
C ARG A 88 22.43 -39.34 -9.30
N GLN A 89 21.26 -39.74 -8.78
CA GLN A 89 20.68 -41.05 -9.07
C GLN A 89 20.34 -41.20 -10.56
N GLN A 90 19.83 -40.15 -11.21
CA GLN A 90 19.56 -40.16 -12.66
C GLN A 90 20.86 -40.35 -13.45
N ARG A 91 21.93 -39.61 -13.11
CA ARG A 91 23.25 -39.76 -13.75
C ARG A 91 23.85 -41.14 -13.51
N GLU A 92 23.75 -41.67 -12.28
CA GLU A 92 24.26 -43.02 -11.96
C GLU A 92 23.47 -44.12 -12.70
N GLN A 93 22.17 -43.93 -12.93
CA GLN A 93 21.35 -44.84 -13.73
C GLN A 93 21.66 -44.74 -15.23
N GLU A 94 21.87 -43.53 -15.76
CA GLU A 94 22.34 -43.30 -17.14
C GLU A 94 23.71 -43.97 -17.34
N ASP A 95 24.67 -43.74 -16.43
CA ASP A 95 25.98 -44.39 -16.44
C ASP A 95 25.86 -45.93 -16.36
N HIS A 96 24.90 -46.46 -15.58
CA HIS A 96 24.66 -47.89 -15.47
C HIS A 96 24.00 -48.45 -16.73
N ALA A 97 23.11 -47.71 -17.38
CA ALA A 97 22.51 -48.07 -18.65
C ALA A 97 23.56 -48.08 -19.77
N ASP A 98 24.45 -47.09 -19.80
CA ASP A 98 25.57 -46.99 -20.74
C ASP A 98 26.56 -48.14 -20.55
N LYS A 99 26.96 -48.45 -19.31
CA LYS A 99 27.81 -49.61 -19.00
C LYS A 99 27.18 -50.94 -19.36
N ALA A 100 25.87 -51.09 -19.14
CA ALA A 100 25.14 -52.29 -19.53
C ALA A 100 25.05 -52.42 -21.06
N TYR A 101 24.92 -51.29 -21.77
CA TYR A 101 24.95 -51.23 -23.22
C TYR A 101 26.34 -51.58 -23.78
N ASP A 102 27.42 -51.04 -23.21
CA ASP A 102 28.80 -51.34 -23.61
C ASP A 102 29.16 -52.82 -23.40
N MET A 103 28.82 -53.41 -22.24
CA MET A 103 28.97 -54.85 -21.98
C MET A 103 28.19 -55.73 -22.97
N TYR A 104 26.96 -55.32 -23.32
CA TYR A 104 26.16 -56.01 -24.32
C TYR A 104 26.78 -55.88 -25.71
N THR A 105 27.37 -54.73 -26.04
CA THR A 105 27.99 -54.46 -27.34
C THR A 105 29.31 -55.22 -27.49
N GLU A 106 30.13 -55.31 -26.43
CA GLU A 106 31.35 -56.12 -26.41
C GLU A 106 31.10 -57.63 -26.50
N SER A 107 30.04 -58.13 -25.85
CA SER A 107 29.67 -59.54 -25.90
C SER A 107 29.10 -59.97 -27.27
N VAL A 108 28.41 -59.08 -27.97
CA VAL A 108 27.95 -59.30 -29.35
C VAL A 108 29.09 -59.07 -30.37
N GLY A 109 29.98 -58.10 -30.13
CA GLY A 109 31.12 -57.77 -31.01
C GLY A 109 32.27 -58.80 -31.00
N ARG A 110 32.47 -59.55 -29.90
CA ARG A 110 33.49 -60.61 -29.83
C ARG A 110 33.11 -61.92 -30.52
N ARG A 111 31.89 -62.09 -31.04
CA ARG A 111 31.54 -63.26 -31.88
C ARG A 111 32.09 -63.18 -33.31
N GLY A 112 32.65 -62.04 -33.74
CA GLY A 112 33.17 -61.84 -35.09
C GLY A 112 34.67 -62.04 -35.31
N ARG A 113 35.49 -62.29 -34.26
CA ARG A 113 36.98 -62.32 -34.39
C ARG A 113 37.67 -63.52 -33.73
N LEU A 114 37.03 -64.68 -33.67
CA LEU A 114 37.68 -65.92 -33.23
C LEU A 114 37.66 -67.03 -34.31
N ALA A 115 37.38 -66.68 -35.57
CA ALA A 115 37.33 -67.62 -36.70
C ALA A 115 38.64 -67.72 -37.50
N ALA A 116 39.78 -67.33 -36.92
CA ALA A 116 41.08 -67.53 -37.53
C ALA A 116 42.06 -68.03 -36.47
N LEU A 117 42.85 -69.06 -36.80
CA LEU A 117 43.87 -69.76 -36.00
C LEU A 117 43.43 -71.06 -35.30
N SER A 118 43.16 -72.13 -36.06
CA SER A 118 44.09 -73.28 -36.15
C SER A 118 43.49 -74.50 -36.87
N PRO A 119 44.31 -75.26 -37.63
CA PRO A 119 43.89 -76.41 -38.42
C PRO A 119 44.15 -77.77 -37.71
N GLY A 120 43.26 -78.72 -37.95
CA GLY A 120 43.60 -80.16 -38.06
C GLY A 120 43.63 -81.01 -36.79
N ALA A 121 42.63 -81.89 -36.65
CA ALA A 121 42.84 -83.30 -36.30
C ALA A 121 41.58 -84.12 -36.58
N LEU A 122 41.76 -85.23 -37.28
CA LEU A 122 40.77 -86.16 -37.83
C LEU A 122 40.30 -87.18 -36.79
N HIS A 123 39.01 -87.54 -36.78
CA HIS A 123 38.53 -88.94 -36.90
C HIS A 123 36.98 -89.05 -36.91
N SER A 124 36.40 -89.17 -38.11
CA SER A 124 35.70 -90.33 -38.70
C SER A 124 34.75 -91.25 -37.86
N PRO A 125 33.88 -92.10 -38.48
CA PRO A 125 32.45 -91.82 -38.64
C PRO A 125 31.54 -92.99 -38.22
N ARG A 126 30.29 -92.74 -37.79
CA ARG A 126 29.23 -93.77 -37.82
C ARG A 126 27.87 -93.18 -38.17
N ARG A 127 27.42 -93.54 -39.38
CA ARG A 127 26.07 -94.03 -39.74
C ARG A 127 24.86 -93.32 -39.12
N SER A 128 23.99 -92.75 -39.96
CA SER A 128 22.77 -93.42 -40.41
C SER A 128 21.83 -92.43 -41.14
N SER A 129 21.37 -92.83 -42.32
CA SER A 129 20.07 -92.56 -42.95
C SER A 129 19.45 -91.16 -42.85
N GLU A 130 19.37 -90.51 -44.01
CA GLU A 130 18.33 -89.56 -44.40
C GLU A 130 16.94 -90.08 -44.00
N ASP A 131 16.28 -89.37 -43.06
CA ASP A 131 14.88 -88.93 -43.19
C ASP A 131 14.56 -87.97 -42.02
N SER A 132 14.53 -86.66 -42.28
CA SER A 132 13.73 -85.65 -41.56
C SER A 132 14.10 -84.27 -42.12
N ALA A 133 13.52 -83.93 -43.27
CA ALA A 133 13.62 -82.59 -43.83
C ALA A 133 12.67 -81.58 -43.14
N ASP A 134 11.86 -82.02 -42.16
CA ASP A 134 10.83 -81.21 -41.51
C ASP A 134 11.19 -80.69 -40.10
N ASP A 135 12.20 -81.24 -39.42
CA ASP A 135 12.62 -80.73 -38.10
C ASP A 135 13.43 -79.41 -38.17
N GLY A 136 13.99 -79.10 -39.34
CA GLY A 136 14.74 -77.88 -39.58
C GLY A 136 13.88 -76.61 -39.55
N PHE A 137 12.58 -76.73 -39.87
CA PHE A 137 11.61 -75.65 -39.78
C PHE A 137 11.12 -75.47 -38.33
N CYS A 138 10.70 -76.53 -37.65
CA CYS A 138 10.27 -76.46 -36.24
C CYS A 138 11.37 -75.94 -35.29
N LEU A 139 12.62 -76.37 -35.45
CA LEU A 139 13.73 -75.85 -34.63
C LEU A 139 14.08 -74.40 -34.94
N LYS A 140 13.89 -73.94 -36.18
CA LYS A 140 14.06 -72.53 -36.53
C LYS A 140 12.92 -71.71 -35.94
N ASP A 141 11.67 -72.17 -36.05
CA ASP A 141 10.50 -71.45 -35.55
C ASP A 141 10.54 -71.33 -34.03
N LEU A 142 10.86 -72.40 -33.30
CA LEU A 142 11.10 -72.34 -31.84
C LEU A 142 12.23 -71.39 -31.46
N ARG A 143 13.28 -71.27 -32.29
CA ARG A 143 14.35 -70.27 -32.08
C ARG A 143 13.89 -68.85 -32.37
N HIS A 144 12.97 -68.63 -33.32
CA HIS A 144 12.37 -67.31 -33.56
C HIS A 144 11.41 -66.94 -32.44
N GLU A 145 10.55 -67.85 -31.99
CA GLU A 145 9.66 -67.66 -30.85
C GLU A 145 10.43 -67.37 -29.57
N LEU A 146 11.53 -68.09 -29.31
CA LEU A 146 12.41 -67.81 -28.18
C LEU A 146 13.00 -66.40 -28.27
N LYS A 147 13.51 -65.98 -29.43
CA LYS A 147 14.01 -64.61 -29.65
C LYS A 147 12.91 -63.57 -29.45
N GLU A 148 11.70 -63.82 -29.93
CA GLU A 148 10.57 -62.90 -29.72
C GLU A 148 10.21 -62.76 -28.24
N VAL A 149 10.22 -63.86 -27.48
CA VAL A 149 9.97 -63.83 -26.03
C VAL A 149 11.11 -63.11 -25.30
N GLU A 150 12.37 -63.35 -25.68
CA GLU A 150 13.54 -62.63 -25.16
C GLU A 150 13.45 -61.12 -25.46
N GLU A 151 13.02 -60.73 -26.66
CA GLU A 151 12.82 -59.32 -27.03
C GLU A 151 11.64 -58.68 -26.27
N LYS A 152 10.54 -59.42 -26.07
CA LYS A 152 9.39 -58.97 -25.27
C LYS A 152 9.80 -58.79 -23.81
N PHE A 153 10.59 -59.71 -23.25
CA PHE A 153 11.13 -59.59 -21.90
C PHE A 153 12.07 -58.39 -21.77
N ARG A 154 12.95 -58.17 -22.75
CA ARG A 154 13.82 -56.98 -22.79
C ARG A 154 13.02 -55.68 -22.83
N LYS A 155 11.99 -55.60 -23.68
CA LYS A 155 11.08 -54.42 -23.75
C LYS A 155 10.35 -54.19 -22.43
N ALA A 156 9.84 -55.25 -21.80
CA ALA A 156 9.18 -55.17 -20.51
C ALA A 156 10.13 -54.70 -19.40
N MET A 157 11.37 -55.16 -19.38
CA MET A 157 12.40 -54.71 -18.44
C MET A 157 12.72 -53.21 -18.62
N ILE A 158 12.88 -52.74 -19.86
CA ILE A 158 13.13 -51.32 -20.16
C ILE A 158 11.94 -50.46 -19.70
N LEU A 159 10.71 -50.87 -20.04
CA LEU A 159 9.50 -50.17 -19.63
C LEU A 159 9.35 -50.15 -18.10
N ASN A 160 9.66 -51.25 -17.41
CA ASN A 160 9.58 -51.30 -15.96
C ASN A 160 10.59 -50.34 -15.31
N ALA A 161 11.82 -50.26 -15.85
CA ALA A 161 12.82 -49.29 -15.39
C ALA A 161 12.37 -47.84 -15.64
N GLN A 162 11.74 -47.57 -16.80
CA GLN A 162 11.15 -46.26 -17.10
C GLN A 162 10.04 -45.89 -16.11
N LEU A 163 9.13 -46.84 -15.81
CA LEU A 163 8.06 -46.63 -14.85
C LEU A 163 8.58 -46.37 -13.42
N ASP A 164 9.65 -47.04 -13.00
CA ASP A 164 10.28 -46.78 -11.71
C ASP A 164 10.91 -45.38 -11.65
N ASN A 165 11.48 -44.91 -12.75
CA ASN A 165 12.01 -43.54 -12.87
C ASN A 165 10.91 -42.49 -12.84
N ASP A 166 9.82 -42.70 -13.59
CA ASP A 166 8.67 -41.81 -13.58
C ASP A 166 7.99 -41.77 -12.20
N LYS A 167 7.88 -42.93 -11.54
CA LYS A 167 7.36 -43.05 -10.18
C LYS A 167 8.23 -42.30 -9.17
N ALA A 168 9.55 -42.42 -9.28
CA ALA A 168 10.49 -41.66 -8.47
C ALA A 168 10.28 -40.17 -8.71
N ALA A 169 10.34 -39.70 -9.97
CA ALA A 169 10.16 -38.31 -10.35
C ALA A 169 8.83 -37.70 -9.83
N LEU A 170 7.72 -38.42 -9.99
CA LEU A 170 6.41 -38.00 -9.47
C LEU A 170 6.38 -37.96 -7.93
N ALA A 171 7.04 -38.90 -7.25
CA ALA A 171 7.12 -38.87 -5.79
C ALA A 171 7.83 -37.60 -5.28
N TYR A 172 8.90 -37.15 -5.96
CA TYR A 172 9.58 -35.91 -5.60
C TYR A 172 8.73 -34.67 -5.89
N GLN A 173 8.00 -34.65 -7.01
CA GLN A 173 7.05 -33.57 -7.29
C GLN A 173 5.98 -33.47 -6.19
N LEU A 174 5.45 -34.61 -5.72
CA LEU A 174 4.48 -34.64 -4.63
C LEU A 174 5.07 -34.11 -3.31
N GLU A 175 6.32 -34.43 -2.99
CA GLU A 175 6.98 -33.91 -1.79
C GLU A 175 7.25 -32.41 -1.87
N LEU A 176 7.72 -31.92 -3.01
CA LEU A 176 7.89 -30.49 -3.24
C LEU A 176 6.57 -29.73 -3.10
N LEU A 177 5.48 -30.28 -3.65
CA LEU A 177 4.14 -29.71 -3.52
C LEU A 177 3.64 -29.75 -2.08
N LYS A 178 3.89 -30.83 -1.32
CA LYS A 178 3.55 -30.91 0.11
C LYS A 178 4.26 -29.83 0.90
N ASP A 179 5.58 -29.69 0.71
CA ASP A 179 6.32 -28.67 1.42
C ASP A 179 5.85 -27.26 1.03
N ARG A 180 5.47 -27.04 -0.25
CA ARG A 180 4.92 -25.76 -0.71
C ARG A 180 3.56 -25.46 -0.07
N LEU A 181 2.71 -26.48 0.09
CA LEU A 181 1.45 -26.35 0.82
C LEU A 181 1.68 -25.99 2.29
N GLU A 182 2.66 -26.60 2.95
CA GLU A 182 3.01 -26.27 4.33
C GLU A 182 3.51 -24.83 4.48
N GLU A 183 4.35 -24.35 3.55
CA GLU A 183 4.78 -22.93 3.52
C GLU A 183 3.59 -21.98 3.39
N LEU A 184 2.68 -22.25 2.44
CA LEU A 184 1.50 -21.43 2.22
C LEU A 184 0.58 -21.43 3.44
N GLN A 185 0.45 -22.56 4.14
CA GLN A 185 -0.30 -22.65 5.38
C GLN A 185 0.32 -21.80 6.50
N GLU A 186 1.66 -21.83 6.65
CA GLU A 186 2.37 -21.01 7.62
C GLU A 186 2.28 -19.51 7.30
N GLU A 187 2.42 -19.14 6.02
CA GLU A 187 2.23 -17.77 5.54
C GLU A 187 0.80 -17.27 5.81
N HIS A 188 -0.20 -18.10 5.52
CA HIS A 188 -1.59 -17.76 5.80
C HIS A 188 -1.83 -17.56 7.31
N ALA A 189 -1.29 -18.44 8.16
CA ALA A 189 -1.40 -18.32 9.60
C ALA A 189 -0.69 -17.06 10.15
N GLN A 190 0.45 -16.67 9.56
CA GLN A 190 1.14 -15.42 9.89
C GLN A 190 0.31 -14.20 9.51
N LEU A 191 -0.18 -14.14 8.26
CA LEU A 191 -1.04 -13.05 7.78
C LEU A 191 -2.30 -12.89 8.63
N GLN A 192 -2.92 -14.00 9.06
CA GLN A 192 -4.07 -13.96 9.96
C GLN A 192 -3.72 -13.35 11.33
N ARG A 193 -2.54 -13.62 11.89
CA ARG A 193 -2.10 -13.04 13.17
C ARG A 193 -1.82 -11.55 13.02
N GLU A 194 -1.10 -11.16 11.98
CA GLU A 194 -0.83 -9.75 11.67
C GLU A 194 -2.11 -8.96 11.45
N HIS A 195 -3.10 -9.54 10.78
CA HIS A 195 -4.40 -8.92 10.59
C HIS A 195 -5.09 -8.66 11.95
N LYS A 196 -5.12 -9.66 12.85
CA LYS A 196 -5.68 -9.50 14.20
C LYS A 196 -4.94 -8.44 15.02
N GLU A 197 -3.61 -8.37 14.92
CA GLU A 197 -2.80 -7.36 15.58
C GLU A 197 -3.10 -5.96 15.05
N LYS A 198 -3.16 -5.79 13.71
CA LYS A 198 -3.51 -4.52 13.06
C LYS A 198 -4.92 -4.07 13.43
N CYS A 199 -5.90 -4.97 13.47
CA CYS A 199 -7.26 -4.66 13.94
C CYS A 199 -7.23 -4.20 15.41
N SER A 200 -6.49 -4.89 16.27
CA SER A 200 -6.37 -4.52 17.69
C SER A 200 -5.70 -3.15 17.88
N ALA A 201 -4.67 -2.85 17.10
CA ALA A 201 -3.99 -1.55 17.10
C ALA A 201 -4.91 -0.44 16.58
N TYR A 202 -5.64 -0.69 15.49
CA TYR A 202 -6.63 0.23 14.95
C TYR A 202 -7.71 0.58 15.97
N GLU A 203 -8.23 -0.42 16.70
CA GLU A 203 -9.21 -0.15 17.76
C GLU A 203 -8.64 0.68 18.92
N ARG A 204 -7.36 0.50 19.30
CA ARG A 204 -6.71 1.34 20.31
C ARG A 204 -6.62 2.79 19.82
N LEU A 205 -6.09 2.98 18.62
CA LEU A 205 -5.97 4.30 18.02
C LEU A 205 -7.34 4.99 17.85
N ARG A 206 -8.37 4.23 17.48
CA ARG A 206 -9.75 4.74 17.40
C ARG A 206 -10.27 5.22 18.77
N ARG A 207 -9.97 4.51 19.86
CA ARG A 207 -10.34 4.93 21.22
C ARG A 207 -9.59 6.20 21.64
N GLU A 208 -8.30 6.29 21.31
CA GLU A 208 -7.46 7.47 21.57
C GLU A 208 -7.95 8.68 20.78
N HIS A 209 -8.22 8.53 19.48
CA HIS A 209 -8.80 9.57 18.63
C HIS A 209 -10.11 10.10 19.21
N ALA A 210 -11.03 9.20 19.60
CA ALA A 210 -12.28 9.60 20.22
C ALA A 210 -12.08 10.30 21.58
N SER A 211 -11.00 10.03 22.31
CA SER A 211 -10.64 10.79 23.52
C SER A 211 -10.17 12.20 23.17
N LEU A 212 -9.24 12.31 22.22
CA LEU A 212 -8.69 13.58 21.76
C LEU A 212 -9.76 14.46 21.13
N GLU A 213 -10.70 13.91 20.36
CA GLU A 213 -11.84 14.64 19.81
C GLU A 213 -12.68 15.27 20.93
N ARG A 214 -12.97 14.51 22.00
CA ARG A 214 -13.71 15.04 23.16
C ARG A 214 -12.92 16.16 23.84
N GLU A 215 -11.61 16.00 24.02
CA GLU A 215 -10.74 17.03 24.61
C GLU A 215 -10.70 18.31 23.76
N VAL A 216 -10.59 18.19 22.43
CA VAL A 216 -10.63 19.32 21.51
C VAL A 216 -12.00 20.01 21.53
N THR A 217 -13.10 19.26 21.55
CA THR A 217 -14.44 19.86 21.67
C THR A 217 -14.60 20.62 22.99
N ALA A 218 -14.16 20.04 24.11
CA ALA A 218 -14.21 20.68 25.42
C ALA A 218 -13.35 21.96 25.47
N ALA A 219 -12.16 21.94 24.85
CA ALA A 219 -11.29 23.11 24.75
C ALA A 219 -11.93 24.22 23.89
N ARG A 220 -12.53 23.86 22.74
CA ARG A 220 -13.26 24.79 21.87
C ARG A 220 -14.45 25.41 22.60
N ASP A 221 -15.23 24.61 23.32
CA ASP A 221 -16.36 25.10 24.10
C ASP A 221 -15.92 26.00 25.25
N ALA A 222 -14.80 25.70 25.92
CA ALA A 222 -14.22 26.58 26.93
C ALA A 222 -13.77 27.94 26.36
N VAL A 223 -13.17 27.97 25.17
CA VAL A 223 -12.81 29.21 24.47
C VAL A 223 -14.07 30.00 24.10
N ARG A 224 -15.08 29.35 23.52
CA ARG A 224 -16.37 30.00 23.21
C ARG A 224 -17.05 30.57 24.45
N ALA A 225 -17.03 29.84 25.56
CA ALA A 225 -17.58 30.31 26.83
C ALA A 225 -16.82 31.54 27.37
N ARG A 226 -15.49 31.58 27.21
CA ARG A 226 -14.66 32.74 27.56
C ARG A 226 -14.99 33.94 26.69
N ASP A 227 -15.08 33.75 25.38
CA ASP A 227 -15.28 34.85 24.44
C ASP A 227 -16.71 35.43 24.56
N THR A 228 -17.72 34.58 24.79
CA THR A 228 -19.08 35.03 25.10
C THR A 228 -19.17 35.78 26.43
N ALA A 229 -18.43 35.35 27.46
CA ALA A 229 -18.33 36.08 28.72
C ALA A 229 -17.65 37.45 28.56
N ALA A 230 -16.60 37.54 27.73
CA ALA A 230 -15.96 38.81 27.40
C ALA A 230 -16.92 39.76 26.67
N GLN A 231 -17.67 39.25 25.68
CA GLN A 231 -18.68 40.02 24.96
C GLN A 231 -19.80 40.53 25.88
N ALA A 232 -20.28 39.68 26.80
CA ALA A 232 -21.29 40.07 27.79
C ALA A 232 -20.79 41.18 28.73
N ALA A 233 -19.48 41.22 29.00
CA ALA A 233 -18.83 42.26 29.79
C ALA A 233 -18.49 43.53 28.98
N GLY A 234 -18.82 43.57 27.67
CA GLY A 234 -18.57 44.73 26.79
C GLY A 234 -17.16 44.78 26.20
N PHE A 235 -16.42 43.67 26.23
CA PHE A 235 -15.08 43.56 25.67
C PHE A 235 -15.03 42.57 24.51
N ALA A 236 -14.08 42.77 23.62
CA ALA A 236 -13.78 41.89 22.50
C ALA A 236 -12.29 41.61 22.41
N PHE A 237 -11.94 40.42 21.92
CA PHE A 237 -10.55 40.04 21.68
C PHE A 237 -10.15 40.45 20.27
N VAL A 238 -9.12 41.28 20.16
CA VAL A 238 -8.52 41.70 18.90
C VAL A 238 -7.12 41.11 18.80
N GLU A 239 -6.74 40.61 17.62
CA GLU A 239 -5.38 40.14 17.37
C GLU A 239 -4.39 41.31 17.55
N ALA A 240 -3.61 41.23 18.62
CA ALA A 240 -2.41 42.04 18.82
C ALA A 240 -1.30 41.41 17.99
N GLY A 241 -0.54 42.24 17.27
CA GLY A 241 0.39 41.82 16.23
C GLY A 241 1.25 40.62 16.60
N VAL A 242 1.45 39.73 15.62
CA VAL A 242 2.45 38.67 15.67
C VAL A 242 3.80 39.31 15.40
N GLU A 243 4.67 39.37 16.41
CA GLU A 243 6.11 39.47 16.17
C GLU A 243 6.51 38.26 15.32
N PRO A 244 7.11 38.44 14.12
CA PRO A 244 7.67 37.32 13.38
C PRO A 244 8.87 36.79 14.18
N CYS A 245 8.64 35.73 14.95
CA CYS A 245 9.74 34.97 15.53
C CYS A 245 10.43 34.21 14.38
N ASP A 246 11.51 34.80 13.87
CA ASP A 246 12.52 34.11 13.08
C ASP A 246 13.17 33.02 13.95
N GLU A 247 12.63 31.80 13.93
CA GLU A 247 13.39 30.62 14.33
C GLU A 247 13.09 29.49 13.35
N GLU A 248 14.11 29.12 12.56
CA GLU A 248 14.14 27.86 11.83
C GLU A 248 13.93 26.71 12.81
N MET A 249 12.81 26.01 12.71
CA MET A 249 12.61 24.75 13.44
C MET A 249 12.06 23.66 12.54
N ALA A 250 12.71 22.49 12.69
CA ALA A 250 12.52 21.25 11.96
C ALA A 250 11.06 20.75 11.90
N PRO A 251 10.70 19.94 10.87
CA PRO A 251 9.33 19.54 10.62
C PRO A 251 8.87 18.50 11.65
N GLY A 252 8.09 18.92 12.65
CA GLY A 252 7.55 17.99 13.65
C GLY A 252 6.56 18.57 14.67
N GLU A 253 6.57 19.87 14.95
CA GLU A 253 5.67 20.47 15.93
C GLU A 253 4.83 21.58 15.30
N ALA A 254 3.71 21.19 14.68
CA ALA A 254 2.64 22.12 14.34
C ALA A 254 1.85 22.50 15.60
N CYS A 255 2.50 23.15 16.56
CA CYS A 255 1.79 23.93 17.56
C CYS A 255 1.70 25.35 16.99
N GLY A 256 0.58 25.65 16.32
CA GLY A 256 0.32 26.99 15.79
C GLY A 256 0.58 28.05 16.87
N SER A 257 1.38 29.04 16.54
CA SER A 257 1.52 30.23 17.37
C SER A 257 0.13 30.82 17.53
N VAL A 258 -0.42 30.72 18.75
CA VAL A 258 -1.70 31.36 19.06
C VAL A 258 -1.43 32.86 19.02
N PRO A 259 -2.07 33.62 18.11
CA PRO A 259 -1.84 35.06 18.03
C PRO A 259 -2.17 35.70 19.38
N ALA A 260 -1.33 36.63 19.82
CA ALA A 260 -1.57 37.36 21.06
C ALA A 260 -2.90 38.12 20.91
N LEU A 261 -3.84 37.90 21.82
CA LEU A 261 -5.13 38.59 21.80
C LEU A 261 -5.11 39.73 22.81
N ALA A 262 -5.31 40.96 22.36
CA ALA A 262 -5.59 42.11 23.23
C ALA A 262 -7.09 42.16 23.53
N LEU A 263 -7.43 42.44 24.80
CA LEU A 263 -8.81 42.68 25.22
C LEU A 263 -9.12 44.17 25.09
N VAL A 264 -10.06 44.52 24.21
CA VAL A 264 -10.42 45.89 23.86
C VAL A 264 -11.92 46.11 24.14
N SER A 265 -12.35 47.34 24.41
CA SER A 265 -13.78 47.63 24.55
C SER A 265 -14.51 47.48 23.21
N ARG A 266 -15.81 47.18 23.24
CA ARG A 266 -16.63 47.01 22.03
C ARG A 266 -16.64 48.26 21.12
N GLU A 267 -16.62 49.44 21.71
CA GLU A 267 -16.57 50.70 20.95
C GLU A 267 -15.22 50.86 20.22
N SER A 268 -14.12 50.52 20.89
CA SER A 268 -12.78 50.60 20.30
C SER A 268 -12.55 49.51 19.24
N GLU A 269 -13.17 48.34 19.39
CA GLU A 269 -13.19 47.30 18.34
C GLU A 269 -13.88 47.80 17.06
N GLN A 270 -15.03 48.47 17.19
CA GLN A 270 -15.76 49.05 16.05
C GLN A 270 -14.92 50.10 15.32
N LEU A 271 -14.31 51.02 16.06
CA LEU A 271 -13.42 52.04 15.49
C LEU A 271 -12.20 51.43 14.77
N LEU A 272 -11.67 50.32 15.28
CA LEU A 272 -10.58 49.60 14.63
C LEU A 272 -11.04 48.87 13.36
N ASN A 273 -12.28 48.38 13.30
CA ASN A 273 -12.82 47.78 12.08
C ASN A 273 -13.07 48.84 11.00
N ASP A 274 -13.53 50.04 11.39
CA ASP A 274 -13.74 51.17 10.48
C ASP A 274 -12.41 51.72 9.90
N ALA A 275 -11.29 51.51 10.60
CA ALA A 275 -9.95 51.93 10.19
C ALA A 275 -9.28 51.04 9.11
N GLY A 276 -9.94 49.96 8.70
CA GLY A 276 -9.48 49.03 7.66
C GLY A 276 -8.81 47.76 8.19
N GLU A 277 -8.26 46.96 7.27
CA GLU A 277 -7.62 45.67 7.58
C GLU A 277 -6.12 45.85 7.88
N GLY A 278 -5.60 45.11 8.86
CA GLY A 278 -4.17 45.15 9.22
C GLY A 278 -3.93 44.78 10.69
N THR A 279 -2.65 44.74 11.08
CA THR A 279 -2.27 44.56 12.49
C THR A 279 -2.87 45.68 13.33
N LEU A 280 -3.05 45.43 14.63
CA LEU A 280 -3.55 46.44 15.57
C LEU A 280 -2.79 47.77 15.42
N ASP A 281 -1.46 47.71 15.27
CA ASP A 281 -0.61 48.89 15.11
C ASP A 281 -0.85 49.62 13.78
N VAL A 282 -1.03 48.92 12.67
CA VAL A 282 -1.35 49.53 11.37
C VAL A 282 -2.70 50.23 11.41
N ARG A 283 -3.71 49.61 12.06
CA ARG A 283 -5.04 50.21 12.21
C ARG A 283 -5.00 51.46 13.09
N LEU A 284 -4.27 51.42 14.19
CA LEU A 284 -4.04 52.59 15.05
C LEU A 284 -3.29 53.70 14.30
N GLN A 285 -2.27 53.36 13.50
CA GLN A 285 -1.52 54.31 12.69
C GLN A 285 -2.41 54.95 11.61
N ASN A 286 -3.31 54.18 11.00
CA ASN A 286 -4.27 54.69 10.02
C ASN A 286 -5.23 55.71 10.65
N ILE A 287 -5.77 55.42 11.83
CA ILE A 287 -6.62 56.38 12.57
C ILE A 287 -5.84 57.66 12.88
N LEU A 288 -4.59 57.54 13.32
CA LEU A 288 -3.72 58.70 13.57
C LEU A 288 -3.45 59.51 12.30
N ASN A 289 -3.18 58.85 11.18
CA ASN A 289 -2.95 59.49 9.90
C ASN A 289 -4.21 60.18 9.36
N GLN A 290 -5.38 59.56 9.48
CA GLN A 290 -6.67 60.16 9.12
C GLN A 290 -6.94 61.41 9.97
N LYS A 291 -6.69 61.34 11.28
CA LYS A 291 -6.81 62.49 12.18
C LYS A 291 -5.87 63.63 11.75
N LEU A 292 -4.59 63.32 11.49
CA LEU A 292 -3.60 64.31 11.05
C LEU A 292 -3.94 64.89 9.67
N GLY A 293 -4.44 64.06 8.75
CA GLY A 293 -4.92 64.46 7.44
C GLY A 293 -6.07 65.46 7.55
N LEU A 294 -7.12 65.13 8.30
CA LEU A 294 -8.24 66.02 8.57
C LEU A 294 -7.80 67.32 9.26
N GLU A 295 -6.87 67.24 10.22
CA GLU A 295 -6.30 68.44 10.84
C GLU A 295 -5.56 69.32 9.81
N SER A 296 -4.80 68.71 8.89
CA SER A 296 -4.10 69.42 7.82
C SER A 296 -5.07 70.04 6.81
N GLU A 297 -6.14 69.33 6.44
CA GLU A 297 -7.19 69.82 5.54
C GLU A 297 -7.93 70.99 6.16
N VAL A 298 -8.27 70.92 7.45
CA VAL A 298 -8.86 72.04 8.19
C VAL A 298 -7.92 73.26 8.19
N ARG A 299 -6.60 73.05 8.35
CA ARG A 299 -5.62 74.16 8.27
C ARG A 299 -5.54 74.71 6.84
N LYS A 300 -5.50 73.84 5.82
CA LYS A 300 -5.45 74.21 4.41
C LYS A 300 -6.70 74.97 3.98
N LEU A 301 -7.90 74.47 4.30
CA LEU A 301 -9.18 75.14 4.02
C LEU A 301 -9.28 76.50 4.73
N LYS A 302 -8.73 76.64 5.94
CA LYS A 302 -8.64 77.95 6.61
C LYS A 302 -7.71 78.91 5.86
N LEU A 303 -6.57 78.42 5.37
CA LEU A 303 -5.62 79.20 4.59
C LEU A 303 -6.22 79.60 3.24
N GLN A 304 -6.78 78.63 2.51
CA GLN A 304 -7.48 78.83 1.24
C GLN A 304 -8.68 79.76 1.37
N LEU A 305 -9.44 79.70 2.47
CA LEU A 305 -10.52 80.66 2.71
C LEU A 305 -9.98 82.09 2.91
N ASN A 306 -8.85 82.24 3.58
CA ASN A 306 -8.19 83.53 3.75
C ASN A 306 -7.55 84.03 2.44
N GLU A 307 -6.98 83.14 1.65
CA GLU A 307 -6.42 83.41 0.33
C GLU A 307 -7.51 83.73 -0.69
N GLU A 308 -8.62 82.99 -0.75
CA GLU A 308 -9.81 83.32 -1.56
C GLU A 308 -10.38 84.68 -1.15
N ARG A 309 -10.43 84.99 0.15
CA ARG A 309 -10.81 86.34 0.62
C ARG A 309 -9.83 87.42 0.12
N ALA A 310 -8.53 87.11 0.04
CA ALA A 310 -7.49 88.01 -0.49
C ALA A 310 -7.37 88.00 -2.02
N ALA A 311 -7.78 86.93 -2.69
CA ALA A 311 -7.70 86.73 -4.14
C ALA A 311 -8.97 87.22 -4.83
N ARG A 312 -10.15 87.13 -4.19
CA ARG A 312 -11.34 87.90 -4.60
C ARG A 312 -11.12 89.41 -4.49
N HIS A 313 -10.18 89.82 -3.64
CA HIS A 313 -9.70 91.20 -3.59
C HIS A 313 -8.74 91.54 -4.74
N ASN A 314 -8.05 90.56 -5.35
CA ASN A 314 -6.97 90.76 -6.32
C ASN A 314 -7.16 90.12 -7.73
N GLY A 315 -8.26 89.42 -8.01
CA GLY A 315 -8.69 89.04 -9.38
C GLY A 315 -7.92 87.92 -10.09
N VAL A 316 -7.41 86.89 -9.40
CA VAL A 316 -6.55 85.82 -9.98
C VAL A 316 -7.28 84.45 -10.11
N ALA A 317 -8.49 84.42 -10.68
CA ALA A 317 -9.26 83.16 -10.82
C ALA A 317 -8.85 82.33 -12.05
N HIS A 318 -8.41 82.97 -13.14
CA HIS A 318 -8.29 82.32 -14.45
C HIS A 318 -7.07 81.39 -14.66
N ALA A 319 -6.00 81.51 -13.87
CA ALA A 319 -4.81 80.66 -14.02
C ALA A 319 -5.05 79.22 -13.53
N HIS A 320 -5.88 79.08 -12.50
CA HIS A 320 -6.21 77.81 -11.87
C HIS A 320 -7.00 76.91 -12.84
N ASP A 321 -7.98 77.48 -13.56
CA ASP A 321 -8.84 76.74 -14.50
C ASP A 321 -8.05 76.00 -15.60
N HIS A 322 -6.96 76.59 -16.12
CA HIS A 322 -6.14 75.96 -17.16
C HIS A 322 -5.29 74.78 -16.66
N GLU A 323 -4.90 74.77 -15.39
CA GLU A 323 -4.17 73.64 -14.79
C GLU A 323 -5.08 72.42 -14.63
N TYR A 324 -6.36 72.62 -14.25
CA TYR A 324 -7.36 71.55 -14.21
C TYR A 324 -7.65 70.96 -15.58
N GLU A 325 -7.74 71.79 -16.61
CA GLU A 325 -7.97 71.30 -17.98
C GLU A 325 -6.83 70.38 -18.43
N ASN A 326 -5.58 70.75 -18.15
CA ASN A 326 -4.40 69.93 -18.46
C ASN A 326 -4.37 68.60 -17.66
N GLU A 327 -4.67 68.63 -16.36
CA GLU A 327 -4.75 67.42 -15.54
C GLU A 327 -5.84 66.46 -16.04
N LEU A 328 -7.01 66.99 -16.39
CA LEU A 328 -8.10 66.21 -16.97
C LEU A 328 -7.71 65.56 -18.30
N GLU A 329 -6.93 66.24 -19.14
CA GLU A 329 -6.39 65.67 -20.37
C GLU A 329 -5.40 64.54 -20.12
N THR A 330 -4.52 64.66 -19.13
CA THR A 330 -3.58 63.58 -18.78
C THR A 330 -4.30 62.35 -18.23
N LEU A 331 -5.29 62.54 -17.36
CA LEU A 331 -6.12 61.46 -16.83
C LEU A 331 -6.90 60.76 -17.95
N ARG A 332 -7.44 61.51 -18.91
CA ARG A 332 -8.11 60.95 -20.10
C ARG A 332 -7.17 60.08 -20.93
N LYS A 333 -5.90 60.49 -21.11
CA LYS A 333 -4.86 59.69 -21.79
C LYS A 333 -4.52 58.42 -20.99
N CYS A 334 -4.32 58.51 -19.68
CA CYS A 334 -4.05 57.33 -18.85
C CYS A 334 -5.22 56.33 -18.87
N VAL A 335 -6.46 56.82 -18.86
CA VAL A 335 -7.66 55.99 -18.98
C VAL A 335 -7.75 55.31 -20.35
N SER A 336 -7.42 56.02 -21.46
CA SER A 336 -7.44 55.40 -22.79
C SER A 336 -6.35 54.32 -22.94
N GLU A 337 -5.16 54.55 -22.37
CA GLU A 337 -4.08 53.56 -22.32
C GLU A 337 -4.43 52.34 -21.47
N ALA A 338 -5.08 52.53 -20.31
CA ALA A 338 -5.53 51.44 -19.46
C ALA A 338 -6.62 50.60 -20.17
N LYS A 339 -7.55 51.25 -20.87
CA LYS A 339 -8.56 50.57 -21.70
C LYS A 339 -7.92 49.76 -22.84
N ALA A 340 -6.91 50.32 -23.50
CA ALA A 340 -6.18 49.61 -24.55
C ALA A 340 -5.43 48.38 -24.00
N ARG A 341 -4.85 48.49 -22.80
CA ARG A 341 -4.22 47.35 -22.11
C ARG A 341 -5.23 46.28 -21.71
N ALA A 342 -6.39 46.68 -21.17
CA ALA A 342 -7.47 45.76 -20.83
C ALA A 342 -7.97 45.01 -22.08
N ALA A 343 -8.21 45.71 -23.19
CA ALA A 343 -8.65 45.08 -24.45
C ALA A 343 -7.64 44.06 -25.00
N ARG A 344 -6.32 44.31 -24.86
CA ARG A 344 -5.29 43.35 -25.23
C ARG A 344 -5.31 42.11 -24.35
N ALA A 345 -5.42 42.30 -23.03
CA ALA A 345 -5.52 41.19 -22.08
C ALA A 345 -6.79 40.36 -22.31
N GLU A 346 -7.93 40.99 -22.63
CA GLU A 346 -9.17 40.30 -22.99
C GLU A 346 -9.01 39.48 -24.28
N ALA A 347 -8.34 40.03 -25.31
CA ALA A 347 -8.06 39.29 -26.54
C ALA A 347 -7.11 38.10 -26.30
N GLU A 348 -6.08 38.27 -25.47
CA GLU A 348 -5.17 37.18 -25.06
C GLU A 348 -5.92 36.10 -24.27
N ALA A 349 -6.78 36.48 -23.33
CA ALA A 349 -7.62 35.56 -22.58
C ALA A 349 -8.57 34.77 -23.50
N ALA A 350 -9.15 35.41 -24.53
CA ALA A 350 -9.98 34.73 -25.52
C ALA A 350 -9.18 33.72 -26.35
N LEU A 351 -7.95 34.05 -26.76
CA LEU A 351 -7.07 33.13 -27.48
C LEU A 351 -6.66 31.93 -26.61
N GLN A 352 -6.33 32.17 -25.34
CA GLN A 352 -6.04 31.11 -24.37
C GLN A 352 -7.27 30.22 -24.14
N GLY A 353 -8.46 30.80 -24.00
CA GLY A 353 -9.72 30.06 -23.90
C GLY A 353 -9.97 29.16 -25.11
N ALA A 354 -9.72 29.66 -26.33
CA ALA A 354 -9.82 28.84 -27.54
C ALA A 354 -8.78 27.71 -27.60
N ALA A 355 -7.57 27.92 -27.05
CA ALA A 355 -6.55 26.88 -26.95
C ALA A 355 -6.95 25.78 -25.95
N VAL A 356 -7.45 26.17 -24.76
CA VAL A 356 -7.97 25.24 -23.75
C VAL A 356 -9.09 24.40 -24.34
N ALA A 357 -10.08 24.99 -25.01
CA ALA A 357 -11.18 24.25 -25.63
C ALA A 357 -10.69 23.21 -26.69
N ARG A 358 -9.66 23.53 -27.46
CA ARG A 358 -9.04 22.57 -28.41
C ARG A 358 -8.35 21.42 -27.69
N LEU A 359 -7.62 21.70 -26.62
CA LEU A 359 -6.94 20.68 -25.81
C LEU A 359 -7.93 19.79 -25.08
N GLU A 360 -9.00 20.35 -24.52
CA GLU A 360 -10.10 19.60 -23.91
C GLU A 360 -10.76 18.66 -24.92
N ALA A 361 -11.01 19.13 -26.14
CA ALA A 361 -11.54 18.29 -27.22
C ALA A 361 -10.55 17.20 -27.67
N GLN A 362 -9.24 17.42 -27.58
CA GLN A 362 -8.24 16.39 -27.84
C GLN A 362 -8.22 15.34 -26.74
N VAL A 363 -8.27 15.78 -25.48
CA VAL A 363 -8.32 14.89 -24.31
C VAL A 363 -9.60 14.04 -24.33
N SER A 364 -10.75 14.61 -24.68
CA SER A 364 -12.01 13.84 -24.77
C SER A 364 -11.94 12.76 -25.86
N ARG A 365 -11.34 13.06 -27.02
CA ARG A 365 -11.11 12.05 -28.08
C ARG A 365 -10.14 10.95 -27.64
N LEU A 366 -9.07 11.31 -26.94
CA LEU A 366 -8.11 10.31 -26.43
C LEU A 366 -8.73 9.43 -25.35
N ARG A 367 -9.57 10.00 -24.47
CA ARG A 367 -10.35 9.22 -23.50
C ARG A 367 -11.29 8.24 -24.17
N ALA A 368 -12.10 8.69 -25.14
CA ALA A 368 -12.99 7.80 -25.88
C ALA A 368 -12.22 6.68 -26.62
N ARG A 369 -11.04 6.99 -27.18
CA ARG A 369 -10.16 5.97 -27.78
C ARG A 369 -9.67 4.95 -26.75
N GLN A 370 -9.28 5.40 -25.56
CA GLN A 370 -8.86 4.52 -24.46
C GLN A 370 -10.02 3.63 -24.00
N ASP A 371 -11.21 4.20 -23.79
CA ASP A 371 -12.39 3.45 -23.37
C ASP A 371 -12.72 2.33 -24.38
N HIS A 372 -12.67 2.62 -25.69
CA HIS A 372 -12.83 1.60 -26.73
C HIS A 372 -11.72 0.53 -26.71
N GLN A 373 -10.47 0.89 -26.41
CA GLN A 373 -9.39 -0.09 -26.26
C GLN A 373 -9.62 -1.00 -25.06
N ASP A 374 -10.07 -0.43 -23.94
CA ASP A 374 -10.38 -1.19 -22.73
C ASP A 374 -11.55 -2.16 -22.97
N GLU A 375 -12.62 -1.73 -23.66
CA GLU A 375 -13.73 -2.59 -24.10
C GLU A 375 -13.23 -3.76 -24.97
N HIS A 376 -12.35 -3.48 -25.94
CA HIS A 376 -11.77 -4.52 -26.79
C HIS A 376 -10.88 -5.50 -26.00
N GLU A 377 -10.09 -5.02 -25.04
CA GLU A 377 -9.32 -5.89 -24.17
C GLU A 377 -10.21 -6.80 -23.32
N GLU A 378 -11.32 -6.28 -22.80
CA GLU A 378 -12.29 -7.06 -22.05
C GLU A 378 -12.93 -8.14 -22.91
N GLN A 379 -13.29 -7.83 -24.16
CA GLN A 379 -13.78 -8.81 -25.14
C GLN A 379 -12.75 -9.93 -25.37
N LEU A 380 -11.48 -9.59 -25.63
CA LEU A 380 -10.41 -10.58 -25.81
C LEU A 380 -10.20 -11.42 -24.55
N LYS A 381 -10.30 -10.84 -23.35
CA LYS A 381 -10.22 -11.57 -22.07
C LYS A 381 -11.39 -12.56 -21.93
N GLN A 382 -12.60 -12.18 -22.36
CA GLN A 382 -13.77 -13.05 -22.37
C GLN A 382 -13.62 -14.19 -23.38
N GLU A 383 -13.21 -13.90 -24.62
CA GLU A 383 -12.95 -14.89 -25.66
C GLU A 383 -11.86 -15.88 -25.25
N ARG A 384 -10.75 -15.40 -24.66
CA ARG A 384 -9.71 -16.27 -24.12
C ARG A 384 -10.25 -17.24 -23.08
N ARG A 385 -11.09 -16.77 -22.16
CA ARG A 385 -11.72 -17.64 -21.14
C ARG A 385 -12.68 -18.65 -21.79
N ARG A 386 -13.42 -18.24 -22.81
CA ARG A 386 -14.32 -19.11 -23.56
C ARG A 386 -13.55 -20.21 -24.30
N LEU A 387 -12.56 -19.84 -25.11
CA LEU A 387 -11.70 -20.78 -25.83
C LEU A 387 -10.95 -21.71 -24.89
N GLN A 388 -10.53 -21.23 -23.72
CA GLN A 388 -9.89 -22.07 -22.71
C GLN A 388 -10.86 -23.11 -22.12
N ARG A 389 -12.15 -22.80 -21.99
CA ARG A 389 -13.17 -23.79 -21.58
C ARG A 389 -13.43 -24.79 -22.71
N GLU A 390 -13.63 -24.31 -23.93
CA GLU A 390 -13.83 -25.16 -25.11
C GLU A 390 -12.65 -26.11 -25.34
N ALA A 391 -11.42 -25.65 -25.13
CA ALA A 391 -10.22 -26.50 -25.20
C ALA A 391 -10.21 -27.59 -24.10
N ARG A 392 -10.60 -27.26 -22.87
CA ARG A 392 -10.71 -28.26 -21.79
C ARG A 392 -11.81 -29.28 -22.09
N GLU A 393 -12.96 -28.84 -22.59
CA GLU A 393 -14.06 -29.72 -22.99
C GLU A 393 -13.64 -30.64 -24.14
N ALA A 394 -12.91 -30.13 -25.14
CA ALA A 394 -12.37 -30.93 -26.23
C ALA A 394 -11.32 -31.95 -25.74
N LEU A 395 -10.45 -31.57 -24.80
CA LEU A 395 -9.50 -32.51 -24.19
C LEU A 395 -10.22 -33.63 -23.43
N ASN A 396 -11.22 -33.30 -22.62
CA ASN A 396 -12.05 -34.31 -21.94
C ASN A 396 -12.72 -35.26 -22.95
N ARG A 397 -13.20 -34.73 -24.09
CA ARG A 397 -13.78 -35.53 -25.18
C ARG A 397 -12.77 -36.50 -25.80
N VAL A 398 -11.52 -36.06 -25.97
CA VAL A 398 -10.43 -36.91 -26.47
C VAL A 398 -10.13 -38.02 -25.47
N GLU A 399 -10.01 -37.69 -24.19
CA GLU A 399 -9.79 -38.68 -23.11
C GLU A 399 -10.92 -39.73 -23.08
N GLU A 400 -12.19 -39.31 -23.17
CA GLU A 400 -13.35 -40.21 -23.27
C GLU A 400 -13.18 -41.18 -24.45
N LEU A 401 -12.92 -40.66 -25.65
CA LEU A 401 -12.75 -41.47 -26.86
C LEU A 401 -11.52 -42.40 -26.78
N GLU A 402 -10.42 -41.96 -26.18
CA GLU A 402 -9.23 -42.77 -25.96
C GLU A 402 -9.53 -43.96 -25.03
N THR A 403 -10.30 -43.75 -23.97
CA THR A 403 -10.73 -44.85 -23.09
C THR A 403 -11.65 -45.83 -23.81
N GLU A 404 -12.64 -45.35 -24.57
CA GLU A 404 -13.52 -46.18 -25.39
C GLU A 404 -12.74 -47.00 -26.41
N ASN A 405 -11.79 -46.38 -27.10
CA ASN A 405 -10.95 -47.03 -28.10
C ASN A 405 -10.04 -48.09 -27.46
N SER A 406 -9.49 -47.82 -26.26
CA SER A 406 -8.78 -48.82 -25.45
C SER A 406 -9.66 -50.02 -25.13
N HIS A 407 -10.93 -49.79 -24.74
CA HIS A 407 -11.90 -50.87 -24.49
C HIS A 407 -12.23 -51.68 -25.74
N LEU A 408 -12.44 -51.02 -26.88
CA LEU A 408 -12.72 -51.67 -28.16
C LEU A 408 -11.51 -52.48 -28.64
N THR A 409 -10.30 -51.94 -28.53
CA THR A 409 -9.04 -52.64 -28.87
C THR A 409 -8.91 -53.92 -28.04
N LYS A 410 -9.09 -53.83 -26.72
CA LYS A 410 -9.09 -55.00 -25.83
C LYS A 410 -10.14 -56.06 -26.22
N ARG A 411 -11.33 -55.64 -26.66
CA ARG A 411 -12.38 -56.56 -27.15
C ARG A 411 -11.98 -57.22 -28.47
N LEU A 412 -11.41 -56.46 -29.40
CA LEU A 412 -10.90 -56.96 -30.66
C LEU A 412 -9.80 -57.99 -30.45
N ASP A 413 -8.86 -57.74 -29.54
CA ASP A 413 -7.78 -58.67 -29.25
C ASP A 413 -8.30 -59.98 -28.64
N LYS A 414 -9.31 -59.91 -27.76
CA LYS A 414 -10.00 -61.11 -27.27
C LYS A 414 -10.64 -61.91 -28.40
N LEU A 415 -11.31 -61.25 -29.35
CA LEU A 415 -11.92 -61.92 -30.50
C LEU A 415 -10.88 -62.52 -31.44
N LYS A 416 -9.77 -61.81 -31.69
CA LYS A 416 -8.64 -62.33 -32.48
C LYS A 416 -8.04 -63.58 -31.83
N ASN A 417 -7.84 -63.56 -30.51
CA ASN A 417 -7.35 -64.71 -29.76
C ASN A 417 -8.33 -65.89 -29.78
N ALA A 418 -9.64 -65.63 -29.66
CA ALA A 418 -10.65 -66.68 -29.80
C ALA A 418 -10.66 -67.29 -31.21
N LYS A 419 -10.56 -66.45 -32.25
CA LYS A 419 -10.46 -66.91 -33.64
C LYS A 419 -9.19 -67.74 -33.86
N SER A 420 -8.04 -67.30 -33.36
CA SER A 420 -6.79 -68.05 -33.51
C SER A 420 -6.80 -69.37 -32.75
N ALA A 421 -7.46 -69.45 -31.60
CA ALA A 421 -7.69 -70.70 -30.89
C ALA A 421 -8.55 -71.68 -31.72
N LEU A 422 -9.68 -71.21 -32.27
CA LEU A 422 -10.54 -72.04 -33.14
C LEU A 422 -9.81 -72.52 -34.41
N LEU A 423 -8.95 -71.68 -35.00
CA LEU A 423 -8.14 -72.07 -36.15
C LEU A 423 -7.05 -73.10 -35.83
N LYS A 424 -6.66 -73.25 -34.56
CA LYS A 424 -5.72 -74.30 -34.12
C LYS A 424 -6.42 -75.63 -33.86
N GLU A 425 -7.74 -75.62 -33.66
CA GLU A 425 -8.57 -76.81 -33.42
C GLU A 425 -9.10 -77.44 -34.73
N LEU A 426 -9.02 -76.71 -35.84
CA LEU A 426 -9.28 -77.18 -37.20
C LEU A 426 -8.00 -77.69 -37.86
#